data_AF-A0A4R0UY29-F1
#
_entry.id   AF-A0A4R0UY29-F1
#
_cell.length_a   1.000
_cell.length_b   1.000
_cell.length_c   1.000
_cell.angle_alpha   90.00
_cell.angle_beta   90.00
_cell.angle_gamma   90.00
#
_symmetry.space_group_name_H-M   'P 1'
#
loop_
_entity.id
_entity.type
_entity.pdbx_description
1 polymer ?
#
loop_
_entity_poly.entity_id
_entity_poly.type
_entity_poly.pdbx_seq_one_letter_code
_entity_poly.pdbx_strand_id
1 'polypeptide(L)'
;MFLIMQYEPFIKYAGNPYGAETLRSMLYKPFFDMDLKYRFDPSDFKPAPQARIVLASFERKQFPDVKKEEEKLYKDFLAYIYTNKGETFFAKIKTLFSSNQIKRVWGQIKIDKTTKISEVPYESILKVFKLFFLYGTDANKQLVVNSFNNMNKQNNKLQKNHRNNSKAKSWNSNRKRKPYHRNNV
;
A
#
# COMPACT_ATOMS: atom_id res chain seq x y z
N MET A 1 9.30 14.69 6.79
CA MET A 1 10.55 14.00 7.19
C MET A 1 11.26 13.52 5.95
N PHE A 2 12.59 13.63 5.88
CA PHE A 2 13.40 13.05 4.80
C PHE A 2 14.23 11.90 5.33
N LEU A 3 14.30 10.80 4.58
CA LEU A 3 15.04 9.60 4.95
C LEU A 3 15.92 9.13 3.80
N ILE A 4 17.19 8.85 4.10
CA ILE A 4 18.04 8.03 3.23
C ILE A 4 17.76 6.58 3.59
N MET A 5 17.25 5.80 2.63
CA MET A 5 16.82 4.43 2.87
C MET A 5 17.00 3.54 1.63
N GLN A 6 16.85 2.22 1.80
CA GLN A 6 16.78 1.31 0.67
C GLN A 6 15.50 1.53 -0.15
N TYR A 7 15.60 1.39 -1.47
CA TYR A 7 14.48 1.61 -2.40
C TYR A 7 13.36 0.58 -2.22
N GLU A 8 13.68 -0.68 -1.93
CA GLU A 8 12.68 -1.75 -1.82
C GLU A 8 11.72 -1.55 -0.64
N PRO A 9 12.18 -1.19 0.57
CA PRO A 9 11.28 -0.73 1.62
C PRO A 9 10.49 0.51 1.20
N PHE A 10 11.10 1.51 0.56
CA PHE A 10 10.38 2.71 0.13
C PHE A 10 9.17 2.36 -0.75
N ILE A 11 9.36 1.60 -1.82
CA ILE A 11 8.24 1.24 -2.72
C ILE A 11 7.17 0.38 -2.04
N LYS A 12 7.53 -0.40 -1.02
CA LYS A 12 6.58 -1.20 -0.24
C LYS A 12 5.63 -0.33 0.59
N TYR A 13 6.14 0.76 1.16
CA TYR A 13 5.33 1.73 1.90
C TYR A 13 4.65 2.72 0.97
N ALA A 14 5.29 3.11 -0.14
CA ALA A 14 4.75 4.10 -1.06
C ALA A 14 3.68 3.53 -1.99
N GLY A 15 3.78 2.27 -2.44
CA GLY A 15 2.86 1.69 -3.42
C GLY A 15 2.92 2.40 -4.77
N ASN A 16 1.80 2.48 -5.48
CA ASN A 16 1.72 3.16 -6.78
C ASN A 16 2.00 4.67 -6.61
N PRO A 17 2.77 5.35 -7.49
CA PRO A 17 3.31 4.88 -8.78
C PRO A 17 4.67 4.17 -8.71
N TYR A 18 5.28 4.04 -7.53
CA TYR A 18 6.65 3.53 -7.40
C TYR A 18 6.75 2.00 -7.36
N GLY A 19 5.65 1.33 -7.01
CA GLY A 19 5.52 -0.13 -6.99
C GLY A 19 4.05 -0.56 -6.95
N ALA A 20 3.81 -1.87 -6.91
CA ALA A 20 2.46 -2.39 -6.69
C ALA A 20 1.95 -2.04 -5.29
N GLU A 21 0.63 -1.92 -5.15
CA GLU A 21 0.01 -1.73 -3.85
C GLU A 21 0.24 -2.93 -2.94
N THR A 22 0.56 -2.65 -1.69
CA THR A 22 0.73 -3.66 -0.65
C THR A 22 -0.13 -3.28 0.54
N LEU A 23 -0.35 -4.23 1.46
CA LEU A 23 -0.99 -3.90 2.73
C LEU A 23 -0.25 -2.76 3.46
N ARG A 24 1.08 -2.66 3.32
CA ARG A 24 1.82 -1.54 3.91
C ARG A 24 1.45 -0.23 3.24
N SER A 25 1.45 -0.13 1.91
CA SER A 25 1.07 1.13 1.26
C SER A 25 -0.36 1.53 1.58
N MET A 26 -1.29 0.57 1.57
CA MET A 26 -2.69 0.83 1.96
C MET A 26 -2.81 1.38 3.38
N LEU A 27 -1.99 0.93 4.33
CA LEU A 27 -2.02 1.42 5.72
C LEU A 27 -1.51 2.87 5.88
N TYR A 28 -0.58 3.33 5.04
CA TYR A 28 0.09 4.62 5.23
C TYR A 28 -0.35 5.71 4.24
N LYS A 29 -0.72 5.37 3.01
CA LYS A 29 -1.21 6.32 1.99
C LYS A 29 -2.31 7.28 2.46
N PRO A 30 -3.29 6.87 3.27
CA PRO A 30 -4.31 7.79 3.75
C PRO A 30 -3.76 8.94 4.60
N PHE A 31 -2.59 8.76 5.21
CA PHE A 31 -2.06 9.67 6.23
C PHE A 31 -0.78 10.38 5.80
N PHE A 32 -0.10 9.88 4.76
CA PHE A 32 1.19 10.40 4.32
C PHE A 32 1.27 10.56 2.81
N ASP A 33 1.83 11.68 2.40
CA ASP A 33 2.42 11.86 1.08
C ASP A 33 3.85 11.31 1.12
N MET A 34 4.18 10.46 0.15
CA MET A 34 5.44 9.72 0.09
C MET A 34 6.07 9.88 -1.28
N ASP A 35 7.24 10.52 -1.31
CA ASP A 35 7.88 10.89 -2.57
C ASP A 35 9.33 10.43 -2.63
N LEU A 36 9.72 10.02 -3.82
CA LEU A 36 11.12 9.76 -4.16
C LEU A 36 11.77 11.08 -4.57
N LYS A 37 12.72 11.58 -3.78
CA LYS A 37 13.38 12.87 -4.03
C LYS A 37 14.72 12.71 -4.75
N TYR A 38 15.46 11.65 -4.45
CA TYR A 38 16.74 11.38 -5.08
C TYR A 38 17.08 9.89 -5.11
N ARG A 39 17.86 9.47 -6.10
CA ARG A 39 18.47 8.13 -6.19
C ARG A 39 19.98 8.30 -6.14
N PHE A 40 20.62 7.70 -5.15
CA PHE A 40 22.07 7.76 -5.00
C PHE A 40 22.75 6.72 -5.89
N ASP A 41 23.97 7.04 -6.35
CA ASP A 41 24.87 6.06 -6.93
C ASP A 41 25.58 5.29 -5.79
N PRO A 42 25.88 3.99 -5.92
CA PRO A 42 26.71 3.29 -4.94
C PRO A 42 28.04 3.98 -4.63
N SER A 43 28.62 4.73 -5.58
CA SER A 43 29.84 5.51 -5.37
C SER A 43 29.69 6.67 -4.38
N ASP A 44 28.45 7.09 -4.08
CA ASP A 44 28.16 8.16 -3.13
C ASP A 44 28.40 7.73 -1.67
N PHE A 45 28.65 6.44 -1.43
CA PHE A 45 28.83 5.86 -0.09
C PHE A 45 30.13 5.08 0.04
N LYS A 46 30.66 5.01 1.28
CA LYS A 46 31.80 4.17 1.63
C LYS A 46 31.50 3.40 2.93
N PRO A 47 31.49 2.05 2.92
CA PRO A 47 31.65 1.18 1.75
C PRO A 47 30.47 1.31 0.77
N ALA A 48 30.71 1.00 -0.51
CA ALA A 48 29.66 1.02 -1.52
C ALA A 48 28.58 -0.04 -1.19
N PRO A 49 27.30 0.36 -1.04
CA PRO A 49 26.24 -0.57 -0.69
C PRO A 49 25.84 -1.42 -1.88
N GLN A 50 25.42 -2.67 -1.61
CA GLN A 50 24.79 -3.54 -2.62
C GLN A 50 23.32 -3.18 -2.87
N ALA A 51 22.67 -2.56 -1.89
CA ALA A 51 21.26 -2.15 -1.99
C ALA A 51 21.13 -0.81 -2.73
N ARG A 52 19.99 -0.60 -3.39
CA ARG A 52 19.66 0.68 -4.02
C ARG A 52 19.28 1.67 -2.93
N ILE A 53 20.02 2.77 -2.81
CA ILE A 53 19.77 3.79 -1.79
C ILE A 53 19.07 5.00 -2.42
N VAL A 54 18.10 5.55 -1.71
CA VAL A 54 17.29 6.69 -2.14
C VAL A 54 17.08 7.68 -1.01
N LEU A 55 16.90 8.96 -1.37
CA LEU A 55 16.31 9.96 -0.50
C LEU A 55 14.81 9.99 -0.76
N ALA A 56 14.02 9.73 0.27
CA ALA A 56 12.57 9.80 0.21
C ALA A 56 12.02 10.82 1.22
N SER A 57 10.94 11.52 0.87
CA SER A 57 10.16 12.30 1.83
C SER A 57 8.92 11.53 2.27
N PHE A 58 8.58 11.69 3.54
CA PHE A 58 7.35 11.22 4.17
C PHE A 58 6.75 12.42 4.90
N GLU A 59 5.65 12.92 4.37
CA GLU A 59 4.99 14.13 4.83
C GLU A 59 3.59 13.75 5.31
N ARG A 60 3.25 14.11 6.55
CA ARG A 60 1.91 13.82 7.06
C ARG A 60 0.92 14.74 6.36
N LYS A 61 -0.13 14.17 5.78
CA LYS A 61 -1.20 14.93 5.12
C LYS A 61 -1.85 15.88 6.12
N GLN A 62 -2.01 17.14 5.72
CA GLN A 62 -2.84 18.09 6.46
C GLN A 62 -4.30 17.63 6.48
N PHE A 63 -4.77 17.12 5.35
CA PHE A 63 -6.10 16.54 5.17
C PHE A 63 -5.98 15.06 4.79
N PRO A 64 -5.98 14.14 5.78
CA PRO A 64 -5.83 12.72 5.49
C PRO A 64 -7.09 12.17 4.80
N ASP A 65 -6.90 11.18 3.93
CA ASP A 65 -7.98 10.56 3.14
C ASP A 65 -8.97 9.76 4.00
N VAL A 66 -8.49 9.34 5.18
CA VAL A 66 -9.21 8.69 6.28
C VAL A 66 -9.01 9.55 7.52
N LYS A 67 -10.09 9.88 8.23
CA LYS A 67 -9.98 10.73 9.41
C LYS A 67 -9.30 10.00 10.56
N LYS A 68 -8.71 10.74 11.49
CA LYS A 68 -7.96 10.16 12.62
C LYS A 68 -8.87 9.29 13.50
N GLU A 69 -10.14 9.68 13.66
CA GLU A 69 -11.14 8.95 14.44
C GLU A 69 -11.52 7.62 13.78
N GLU A 70 -11.36 7.52 12.46
CA GLU A 70 -11.69 6.35 11.63
C GLU A 70 -10.49 5.40 11.48
N GLU A 71 -9.29 5.82 11.87
CA GLU A 71 -8.02 5.13 11.61
C GLU A 71 -8.02 3.69 12.13
N LYS A 72 -8.52 3.46 13.36
CA LYS A 72 -8.59 2.10 13.92
C LYS A 72 -9.48 1.20 13.06
N LEU A 73 -10.67 1.69 12.70
CA LEU A 73 -11.62 0.93 11.91
C LEU A 73 -11.08 0.66 10.49
N TYR A 74 -10.36 1.62 9.91
CA TYR A 74 -9.69 1.45 8.63
C TYR A 74 -8.62 0.34 8.68
N LYS A 75 -7.77 0.34 9.71
CA LYS A 75 -6.74 -0.69 9.90
C LYS A 75 -7.37 -2.07 10.08
N ASP A 76 -8.42 -2.16 10.89
CA ASP A 76 -9.17 -3.39 11.13
C ASP A 76 -9.85 -3.89 9.84
N PHE A 77 -10.48 -2.99 9.07
CA PHE A 77 -11.05 -3.28 7.75
C PHE A 77 -10.00 -3.84 6.78
N LEU A 78 -8.86 -3.15 6.63
CA LEU A 78 -7.76 -3.61 5.77
C LEU A 78 -7.25 -4.98 6.21
N ALA A 79 -6.97 -5.16 7.49
CA ALA A 79 -6.49 -6.44 8.00
C ALA A 79 -7.48 -7.56 7.66
N TYR A 80 -8.77 -7.33 7.94
CA TYR A 80 -9.82 -8.30 7.64
C TYR A 80 -9.80 -8.71 6.17
N ILE A 81 -9.85 -7.76 5.22
CA ILE A 81 -9.91 -8.10 3.79
C ILE A 81 -8.63 -8.81 3.32
N TYR A 82 -7.46 -8.43 3.83
CA TYR A 82 -6.19 -9.05 3.43
C TYR A 82 -6.02 -10.46 4.00
N THR A 83 -6.53 -10.75 5.20
CA THR A 83 -6.42 -12.08 5.84
C THR A 83 -7.59 -13.02 5.55
N ASN A 84 -8.77 -12.50 5.21
CA ASN A 84 -9.95 -13.32 4.95
C ASN A 84 -9.76 -14.21 3.72
N LYS A 85 -10.46 -15.34 3.67
CA LYS A 85 -10.41 -16.29 2.55
C LYS A 85 -10.92 -15.66 1.25
N GLY A 86 -10.49 -16.22 0.12
CA GLY A 86 -10.83 -15.75 -1.23
C GLY A 86 -9.67 -14.96 -1.87
N GLU A 87 -9.56 -15.07 -3.19
CA GLU A 87 -8.45 -14.45 -3.95
C GLU A 87 -8.79 -13.04 -4.44
N THR A 88 -10.04 -12.84 -4.87
CA THR A 88 -10.49 -11.59 -5.46
C THR A 88 -10.95 -10.60 -4.40
N PHE A 89 -10.84 -9.32 -4.72
CA PHE A 89 -11.30 -8.27 -3.82
C PHE A 89 -12.81 -8.36 -3.56
N PHE A 90 -13.59 -8.65 -4.60
CA PHE A 90 -15.05 -8.84 -4.46
C PHE A 90 -15.38 -9.96 -3.47
N ALA A 91 -14.73 -11.12 -3.58
CA ALA A 91 -14.97 -12.25 -2.70
C ALA A 91 -14.69 -11.90 -1.22
N LYS A 92 -13.60 -11.15 -0.99
CA LYS A 92 -13.18 -10.71 0.35
C LYS A 92 -14.13 -9.71 0.98
N ILE A 93 -14.63 -8.73 0.22
CA ILE A 93 -15.54 -7.70 0.77
C ILE A 93 -16.99 -8.17 0.84
N LYS A 94 -17.40 -9.14 0.01
CA LYS A 94 -18.77 -9.68 0.02
C LYS A 94 -19.16 -10.19 1.41
N THR A 95 -18.21 -10.69 2.20
CA THR A 95 -18.47 -11.18 3.56
C THR A 95 -18.76 -10.07 4.57
N LEU A 96 -18.48 -8.81 4.23
CA LEU A 96 -18.70 -7.65 5.11
C LEU A 96 -20.09 -7.04 4.98
N PHE A 97 -20.87 -7.44 3.97
CA PHE A 97 -22.11 -6.76 3.59
C PHE A 97 -23.23 -7.77 3.35
N SER A 98 -24.48 -7.35 3.57
CA SER A 98 -25.65 -8.09 3.07
C SER A 98 -25.70 -8.07 1.54
N SER A 99 -26.47 -8.97 0.94
CA SER A 99 -26.63 -9.05 -0.52
C SER A 99 -27.06 -7.73 -1.17
N ASN A 100 -27.95 -6.97 -0.51
CA ASN A 100 -28.40 -5.67 -1.00
C ASN A 100 -27.33 -4.59 -0.83
N GLN A 101 -26.61 -4.58 0.30
CA GLN A 101 -25.51 -3.65 0.53
C GLN A 101 -24.38 -3.87 -0.47
N ILE A 102 -23.92 -5.11 -0.67
CA ILE A 102 -22.80 -5.39 -1.60
C ILE A 102 -23.15 -5.04 -3.04
N LYS A 103 -24.40 -5.23 -3.47
CA LYS A 103 -24.85 -4.80 -4.81
C LYS A 103 -24.72 -3.29 -4.98
N ARG A 104 -25.13 -2.51 -3.96
CA ARG A 104 -25.02 -1.04 -3.97
C ARG A 104 -23.56 -0.56 -3.88
N VAL A 105 -22.74 -1.19 -3.04
CA VAL A 105 -21.32 -0.86 -2.89
C VAL A 105 -20.58 -1.16 -4.20
N TRP A 106 -20.73 -2.38 -4.73
CA TRP A 106 -20.01 -2.80 -5.92
C TRP A 106 -20.42 -2.03 -7.18
N GLY A 107 -21.68 -1.63 -7.30
CA GLY A 107 -22.16 -0.78 -8.40
C GLY A 107 -21.45 0.58 -8.50
N GLN A 108 -20.70 0.99 -7.47
CA GLN A 108 -19.94 2.23 -7.46
C GLN A 108 -18.43 2.03 -7.69
N ILE A 109 -17.95 0.78 -7.74
CA ILE A 109 -16.53 0.47 -7.90
C ILE A 109 -16.27 0.15 -9.38
N LYS A 110 -15.25 0.78 -9.96
CA LYS A 110 -14.91 0.65 -11.39
C LYS A 110 -13.79 -0.37 -11.61
N ILE A 111 -13.93 -1.57 -11.05
CA ILE A 111 -12.99 -2.68 -11.27
C ILE A 111 -13.77 -3.99 -11.43
N ASP A 112 -13.15 -4.99 -12.05
CA ASP A 112 -13.79 -6.27 -12.29
C ASP A 112 -13.86 -7.15 -11.03
N LYS A 113 -14.86 -8.03 -10.93
CA LYS A 113 -15.03 -8.93 -9.77
C LYS A 113 -13.91 -9.97 -9.65
N THR A 114 -13.18 -10.22 -10.73
CA THR A 114 -12.04 -11.13 -10.79
C THR A 114 -10.72 -10.48 -10.36
N THR A 115 -10.68 -9.14 -10.19
CA THR A 115 -9.48 -8.43 -9.78
C THR A 115 -8.97 -8.93 -8.42
N LYS A 116 -7.70 -9.37 -8.39
CA LYS A 116 -7.04 -9.84 -7.17
C LYS A 116 -6.79 -8.68 -6.22
N ILE A 117 -6.83 -8.94 -4.91
CA ILE A 117 -6.58 -7.90 -3.89
C ILE A 117 -5.23 -7.16 -4.10
N SER A 118 -4.21 -7.85 -4.61
CA SER A 118 -2.88 -7.29 -4.88
C SER A 118 -2.84 -6.33 -6.07
N GLU A 119 -3.90 -6.30 -6.87
CA GLU A 119 -4.00 -5.48 -8.10
C GLU A 119 -5.00 -4.33 -7.91
N VAL A 120 -5.70 -4.27 -6.78
CA VAL A 120 -6.72 -3.23 -6.54
C VAL A 120 -6.05 -1.88 -6.31
N PRO A 121 -6.46 -0.82 -7.04
CA PRO A 121 -5.99 0.53 -6.80
C PRO A 121 -6.38 1.04 -5.40
N TYR A 122 -5.51 1.87 -4.82
CA TYR A 122 -5.74 2.49 -3.51
C TYR A 122 -7.11 3.19 -3.42
N GLU A 123 -7.49 3.92 -4.46
CA GLU A 123 -8.72 4.69 -4.55
C GLU A 123 -9.96 3.79 -4.48
N SER A 124 -9.87 2.58 -5.03
CA SER A 124 -10.95 1.60 -4.98
C SER A 124 -11.12 1.02 -3.57
N ILE A 125 -10.02 0.71 -2.88
CA ILE A 125 -10.08 0.26 -1.47
C ILE A 125 -10.62 1.38 -0.58
N LEU A 126 -10.13 2.60 -0.73
CA LEU A 126 -10.59 3.77 0.02
C LEU A 126 -12.08 4.02 -0.20
N LYS A 127 -12.56 3.92 -1.44
CA LYS A 127 -13.98 4.08 -1.77
C LYS A 127 -14.84 3.01 -1.09
N VAL A 128 -14.44 1.75 -1.14
CA VAL A 128 -15.17 0.68 -0.43
C VAL A 128 -15.16 0.92 1.08
N PHE A 129 -14.04 1.34 1.66
CA PHE A 129 -13.99 1.69 3.08
C PHE A 129 -14.96 2.82 3.44
N LYS A 130 -15.00 3.91 2.65
CA LYS A 130 -15.94 5.02 2.89
C LYS A 130 -17.40 4.56 2.82
N LEU A 131 -17.73 3.66 1.89
CA LEU A 131 -19.05 3.07 1.78
C LEU A 131 -19.36 2.09 2.94
N PHE A 132 -18.36 1.34 3.40
CA PHE A 132 -18.46 0.50 4.59
C PHE A 132 -18.72 1.34 5.85
N PHE A 133 -18.01 2.46 6.00
CA PHE A 133 -18.20 3.38 7.12
C PHE A 133 -19.61 3.99 7.13
N LEU A 134 -20.10 4.41 5.96
CA LEU A 134 -21.39 5.08 5.77
C LEU A 134 -22.59 4.13 5.87
N TYR A 135 -22.53 2.97 5.21
CA TYR A 135 -23.66 2.04 5.09
C TYR A 135 -23.56 0.79 5.97
N GLY A 136 -22.38 0.54 6.55
CA GLY A 136 -22.17 -0.59 7.44
C GLY A 136 -22.93 -0.39 8.75
N THR A 137 -23.77 -1.35 9.10
CA THR A 137 -24.40 -1.43 10.42
C THR A 137 -23.35 -1.76 11.48
N ASP A 138 -23.71 -1.67 12.75
CA ASP A 138 -22.84 -2.11 13.83
C ASP A 138 -22.47 -3.58 13.68
N ALA A 139 -23.40 -4.43 13.26
CA ALA A 139 -23.12 -5.84 12.95
C ALA A 139 -22.04 -5.99 11.86
N ASN A 140 -22.09 -5.18 10.78
CA ASN A 140 -21.03 -5.19 9.76
C ASN A 140 -19.68 -4.76 10.34
N LYS A 141 -19.67 -3.72 11.19
CA LYS A 141 -18.44 -3.19 11.82
C LYS A 141 -17.85 -4.17 12.82
N GLN A 142 -18.68 -4.91 13.56
CA GLN A 142 -18.22 -5.95 14.50
C GLN A 142 -17.43 -7.07 13.81
N LEU A 143 -17.70 -7.38 12.53
CA LEU A 143 -16.97 -8.41 11.79
C LEU A 143 -15.47 -8.13 11.66
N VAL A 144 -15.07 -6.85 11.63
CA VAL A 144 -13.67 -6.47 11.42
C VAL A 144 -12.93 -6.14 12.71
N VAL A 145 -13.64 -5.97 13.82
CA VAL A 145 -13.06 -5.49 15.10
C VAL A 145 -11.84 -6.32 15.49
N ASN A 146 -10.74 -5.63 15.80
CA ASN A 146 -9.46 -6.20 16.23
C ASN A 146 -8.73 -7.07 15.20
N SER A 147 -9.20 -7.13 13.95
CA SER A 147 -8.54 -7.89 12.87
C SER A 147 -7.09 -7.47 12.68
N PHE A 148 -6.77 -6.17 12.82
CA PHE A 148 -5.39 -5.69 12.68
C PHE A 148 -4.47 -6.22 13.78
N ASN A 149 -4.95 -6.21 15.02
CA ASN A 149 -4.21 -6.75 16.16
C ASN A 149 -4.04 -8.27 16.04
N ASN A 150 -5.08 -8.98 15.60
CA ASN A 150 -5.03 -10.43 15.39
C ASN A 150 -4.00 -10.82 14.31
N MET A 151 -4.02 -10.11 13.18
CA MET A 151 -3.05 -10.27 12.11
C MET A 151 -1.62 -10.01 12.59
N ASN A 152 -1.38 -8.97 13.41
CA ASN A 152 -0.05 -8.70 13.97
C ASN A 152 0.41 -9.81 14.93
N LYS A 153 -0.47 -10.32 15.79
CA LYS A 153 -0.16 -11.46 16.67
C LYS A 153 0.22 -12.71 15.86
N GLN A 154 -0.51 -13.02 14.79
CA GLN A 154 -0.18 -14.14 13.90
C GLN A 154 1.18 -13.93 13.22
N ASN A 155 1.43 -12.73 12.68
CA ASN A 155 2.69 -12.39 12.02
C ASN A 155 3.91 -12.46 12.94
N ASN A 156 3.74 -12.21 14.24
CA ASN A 156 4.82 -12.32 15.23
C ASN A 156 5.14 -13.77 15.59
N LYS A 157 4.20 -14.70 15.41
CA LYS A 157 4.42 -16.14 15.61
C LYS A 157 5.15 -16.82 14.45
N LEU A 158 5.17 -16.20 13.27
CA LEU A 158 5.86 -16.73 12.09
C LEU A 158 7.37 -16.58 12.25
N GLN A 159 8.11 -17.69 12.15
CA GLN A 159 9.57 -17.64 12.07
C GLN A 159 10.00 -16.95 10.77
N LYS A 160 10.82 -15.90 10.90
CA LYS A 160 11.28 -15.10 9.76
C LYS A 160 12.66 -15.59 9.31
N ASN A 161 12.69 -16.69 8.57
CA ASN A 161 13.93 -17.13 7.93
C ASN A 161 14.30 -16.13 6.82
N HIS A 162 15.59 -15.78 6.73
CA HIS A 162 16.17 -14.69 5.92
C HIS A 162 15.49 -14.50 4.55
N ARG A 163 14.83 -13.35 4.35
CA ARG A 163 14.13 -13.00 3.11
C ARG A 163 15.05 -12.25 2.14
N ASN A 164 15.98 -12.95 1.48
CA ASN A 164 16.62 -12.40 0.27
C ASN A 164 15.73 -12.71 -0.94
N ASN A 165 15.10 -11.68 -1.52
CA ASN A 165 14.27 -11.83 -2.71
C ASN A 165 15.14 -11.66 -3.97
N SER A 166 15.45 -12.76 -4.65
CA SER A 166 16.36 -12.86 -5.82
C SER A 166 15.83 -12.21 -7.12
N LYS A 167 14.75 -11.43 -7.08
CA LYS A 167 14.06 -10.87 -8.26
C LYS A 167 14.48 -9.45 -8.67
N ALA A 168 15.50 -8.85 -8.07
CA ALA A 168 15.96 -7.48 -8.39
C ALA A 168 16.74 -7.35 -9.73
N LYS A 169 16.47 -8.17 -10.75
CA LYS A 169 17.29 -8.26 -11.97
C LYS A 169 16.92 -7.33 -13.14
N SER A 170 15.82 -6.57 -13.11
CA SER A 170 15.34 -5.86 -14.33
C SER A 170 15.67 -4.37 -14.46
N TRP A 171 16.52 -3.77 -13.63
CA TRP A 171 16.71 -2.30 -13.66
C TRP A 171 17.70 -1.78 -14.72
N ASN A 172 18.42 -2.66 -15.44
CA ASN A 172 19.47 -2.25 -16.38
C ASN A 172 19.00 -1.86 -17.80
N SER A 173 17.70 -1.88 -18.11
CA SER A 173 17.24 -1.66 -19.50
C SER A 173 17.04 -0.19 -19.93
N ASN A 174 17.11 0.80 -19.02
CA ASN A 174 16.83 2.20 -19.35
C ASN A 174 18.02 3.17 -19.20
N ARG A 175 19.26 2.70 -19.36
CA ARG A 175 20.44 3.56 -19.57
C ARG A 175 20.59 3.95 -21.05
N LYS A 176 19.63 4.72 -21.60
CA LYS A 176 19.91 5.58 -22.77
C LYS A 176 20.11 7.00 -22.27
N ARG A 177 21.37 7.42 -22.23
CA ARG A 177 21.86 8.77 -21.92
C ARG A 177 21.15 9.78 -22.82
N LYS A 178 20.49 10.79 -22.24
CA LYS A 178 20.22 12.06 -22.95
C LYS A 178 21.48 12.93 -22.82
N PRO A 179 22.04 13.48 -23.91
CA PRO A 179 23.18 14.38 -23.83
C PRO A 179 22.74 15.72 -23.24
N TYR A 180 23.56 16.26 -22.33
CA TYR A 180 23.44 17.64 -21.85
C TYR A 180 23.79 18.60 -22.99
N HIS A 181 22.85 19.48 -23.36
CA HIS A 181 23.18 20.67 -24.15
C HIS A 181 23.86 21.70 -23.24
N ARG A 182 25.14 21.98 -23.50
CA ARG A 182 25.82 23.20 -23.05
C ARG A 182 25.33 24.34 -23.94
N ASN A 183 24.63 25.31 -23.36
CA ASN A 183 24.46 26.60 -24.00
C ASN A 183 25.66 27.48 -23.63
N ASN A 184 26.43 27.89 -24.63
CA ASN A 184 27.41 28.97 -24.51
C ASN A 184 26.68 30.31 -24.70
N VAL A 185 26.94 31.26 -23.80
CA VAL A 185 27.01 32.70 -24.10
C VAL A 185 28.28 33.21 -23.44
#